data_AF-T1DHW7-F1
#
_entry.id   AF-T1DHW7-F1
#
_cell.length_a   1.000
_cell.length_b   1.000
_cell.length_c   1.000
_cell.angle_alpha   90.00
_cell.angle_beta   90.00
_cell.angle_gamma   90.00
#
_symmetry.space_group_name_H-M   'P 1'
#
loop_
_entity.id
_entity.type
_entity.pdbx_description
1 polymer ?
#
loop_
_entity_poly.entity_id
_entity_poly.type
_entity_poly.pdbx_seq_one_letter_code
_entity_poly.pdbx_strand_id
1 'polypeptide(L)' 'VFLIISAIFMVLMGLLFTGAQADVYSEMAEAECPCPYNYLPVCGSDSNTYANDCVLNCAMATPTGRRMALEKAHDEAC' A
#
# COMPACT_ATOMS: atom_id res chain seq x y z
N VAL A 1 -38.54 -8.22 -22.63
CA VAL A 1 -38.66 -8.58 -21.20
C VAL A 1 -37.42 -9.34 -20.72
N PHE A 2 -37.08 -10.50 -21.30
CA PHE A 2 -35.86 -11.25 -20.94
C PHE A 2 -34.56 -10.43 -21.07
N LEU A 3 -34.38 -9.73 -22.20
CA LEU A 3 -33.23 -8.83 -22.42
C LEU A 3 -33.20 -7.60 -21.49
N ILE A 4 -34.35 -7.19 -20.99
CA ILE A 4 -34.48 -6.05 -20.07
C ILE A 4 -34.08 -6.50 -18.66
N ILE A 5 -34.52 -7.69 -18.25
CA ILE A 5 -34.16 -8.30 -16.97
C ILE A 5 -32.65 -8.59 -16.91
N SER A 6 -32.05 -9.11 -17.99
CA SER A 6 -30.60 -9.34 -18.03
C SER A 6 -29.79 -8.04 -18.01
N ALA A 7 -30.25 -6.99 -18.68
CA ALA A 7 -29.61 -5.67 -18.64
C ALA A 7 -29.68 -5.05 -17.24
N ILE A 8 -30.84 -5.14 -16.57
CA ILE A 8 -31.00 -4.66 -15.19
C ILE A 8 -30.09 -5.45 -14.24
N PHE A 9 -29.96 -6.77 -14.43
CA PHE A 9 -29.08 -7.61 -13.62
C PHE A 9 -27.60 -7.23 -13.77
N MET A 10 -27.12 -6.96 -15.00
CA MET A 10 -25.75 -6.50 -15.23
C MET A 10 -25.47 -5.13 -14.60
N VAL A 11 -26.44 -4.20 -14.66
CA VAL A 11 -26.32 -2.87 -14.04
C VAL A 11 -26.31 -2.99 -12.51
N LEU A 12 -27.19 -3.80 -11.92
CA LEU A 12 -27.24 -4.01 -10.47
C LEU A 12 -25.97 -4.68 -9.94
N MET A 13 -25.44 -5.68 -10.65
CA MET A 13 -24.15 -6.28 -10.32
C MET A 13 -23.06 -5.22 -10.40
N GLY A 14 -22.96 -4.46 -11.50
CA GLY A 14 -21.98 -3.39 -11.66
C GLY A 14 -22.00 -2.36 -10.52
N LEU A 15 -23.18 -1.92 -10.09
CA LEU A 15 -23.33 -0.95 -8.99
C LEU A 15 -22.96 -1.51 -7.61
N LEU A 16 -23.12 -2.82 -7.38
CA LEU A 16 -22.65 -3.49 -6.17
C LEU A 16 -21.13 -3.74 -6.21
N PHE A 17 -20.56 -3.94 -7.39
CA PHE A 17 -19.12 -4.15 -7.58
C PHE A 17 -18.31 -2.85 -7.60
N THR A 18 -18.91 -1.69 -7.94
CA THR A 18 -18.22 -0.38 -7.89
C THR A 18 -17.97 0.14 -6.47
N GLY A 19 -18.39 -0.59 -5.43
CA GLY A 19 -18.28 -0.17 -4.03
C GLY A 19 -17.00 -0.58 -3.29
N ALA A 20 -16.03 -1.27 -3.91
CA ALA A 20 -14.96 -1.93 -3.15
C ALA A 20 -13.54 -1.94 -3.75
N GLN A 21 -13.20 -1.11 -4.75
CA GLN A 21 -11.83 -1.08 -5.31
C GLN A 21 -11.25 0.33 -5.47
N ALA A 22 -11.60 1.27 -4.59
CA ALA A 22 -10.94 2.59 -4.58
C ALA A 22 -9.57 2.57 -3.87
N ASP A 23 -9.21 1.48 -3.18
CA ASP A 23 -7.95 1.32 -2.47
C ASP A 23 -6.86 0.61 -3.30
N VAL A 24 -7.22 -0.26 -4.25
CA VAL A 24 -6.25 -1.02 -5.06
C VAL A 24 -5.48 -0.12 -6.06
N TYR A 25 -6.11 0.92 -6.62
CA TYR A 25 -5.47 1.74 -7.66
C TYR A 25 -4.50 2.82 -7.12
N SER A 26 -4.44 3.04 -5.81
CA SER A 26 -3.53 4.03 -5.19
C SER A 26 -2.22 3.44 -4.69
N GLU A 27 -2.05 2.12 -4.74
CA GLU A 27 -0.90 1.44 -4.13
C GLU A 27 0.41 1.65 -4.90
N MET A 28 0.32 2.13 -6.14
CA MET A 28 1.45 2.39 -7.03
C MET A 28 1.61 3.86 -7.40
N ALA A 29 1.06 4.78 -6.61
CA ALA A 29 1.59 6.13 -6.62
C ALA A 29 3.00 6.03 -6.04
N GLU A 30 3.99 5.77 -6.90
CA GLU A 30 5.41 5.77 -6.57
C GLU A 30 5.72 7.10 -5.87
N ALA A 31 5.75 7.06 -4.54
CA ALA A 31 6.29 8.14 -3.76
C ALA A 31 7.78 8.16 -4.12
N GLU A 32 8.18 9.14 -4.92
CA GLU A 32 9.57 9.38 -5.24
C GLU A 32 10.36 9.41 -3.93
N CYS A 33 11.23 8.41 -3.76
CA CYS A 33 11.99 8.16 -2.56
C CYS A 33 13.48 8.31 -2.88
N PRO A 34 14.00 9.55 -2.99
CA PRO A 34 15.41 9.78 -3.28
C PRO A 34 16.26 9.48 -2.05
N CYS A 35 16.65 8.21 -1.89
CA CYS A 35 17.55 7.78 -0.82
C CYS A 35 18.97 7.48 -1.31
N PRO A 36 20.00 7.78 -0.51
CA PRO A 36 21.35 7.31 -0.77
C PRO A 36 21.44 5.77 -0.72
N TYR A 37 22.40 5.22 -1.45
CA TYR A 37 22.69 3.77 -1.51
C TYR A 37 23.59 3.29 -0.35
N ASN A 38 23.66 4.01 0.75
CA ASN A 38 24.40 3.56 1.93
C ASN A 38 23.65 2.41 2.60
N TYR A 39 24.38 1.36 2.97
CA TYR A 39 23.81 0.22 3.68
C TYR A 39 24.09 0.36 5.18
N LEU A 40 23.06 0.76 5.93
CA LEU A 40 23.04 0.92 7.38
C LEU A 40 21.72 0.32 7.88
N PRO A 41 21.62 -1.00 8.01
CA PRO A 41 20.33 -1.67 8.18
C PRO A 41 19.63 -1.28 9.47
N VAL A 42 18.30 -1.16 9.40
CA VAL A 42 17.43 -0.85 10.54
C VAL A 42 16.22 -1.78 10.56
N CYS A 43 15.71 -2.07 11.75
CA CYS A 43 14.56 -2.94 11.94
C CYS A 43 13.27 -2.11 12.07
N GLY A 44 12.25 -2.43 11.27
CA GLY A 44 10.92 -1.83 11.37
C GLY A 44 10.04 -2.51 12.41
N SER A 45 8.97 -1.82 12.85
CA SER A 45 7.94 -2.37 13.74
C SER A 45 7.15 -3.54 13.11
N ASP A 46 7.26 -3.70 11.79
CA ASP A 46 6.75 -4.82 11.00
C ASP A 46 7.71 -6.02 10.93
N SER A 47 8.83 -5.99 11.68
CA SER A 47 9.87 -7.02 11.67
C SER A 47 10.60 -7.18 10.34
N ASN A 48 10.55 -6.17 9.45
CA ASN A 48 11.32 -6.14 8.23
C ASN A 48 12.61 -5.31 8.39
N THR A 49 13.69 -5.78 7.77
CA THR A 49 14.97 -5.06 7.71
C THR A 49 14.99 -4.11 6.51
N TYR A 50 15.21 -2.83 6.77
CA TYR A 50 15.35 -1.79 5.75
C TYR A 50 16.81 -1.42 5.54
N ALA A 51 17.21 -1.16 4.29
CA ALA A 51 18.62 -0.93 3.93
C ALA A 51 19.26 0.27 4.64
N ASN A 52 18.46 1.29 4.96
CA ASN A 52 18.84 2.44 5.78
C ASN A 52 17.59 3.17 6.30
N ASP A 53 17.80 4.13 7.20
CA ASP A 53 16.74 4.98 7.77
C ASP A 53 15.91 5.70 6.70
N CYS A 54 16.54 6.13 5.60
CA CYS A 54 15.82 6.82 4.52
C CYS A 54 14.82 5.88 3.84
N VAL A 55 15.23 4.64 3.55
CA VAL A 55 14.35 3.62 2.95
C VAL A 55 13.20 3.26 3.90
N LEU A 56 13.47 3.14 5.21
CA LEU A 56 12.42 2.97 6.22
C LEU A 56 11.42 4.15 6.21
N ASN A 57 11.92 5.39 6.18
CA ASN A 57 11.07 6.59 6.13
C ASN A 57 10.17 6.62 4.90
N CYS A 58 10.67 6.19 3.74
CA CYS A 58 9.84 6.08 2.55
C CYS A 58 8.77 5.00 2.68
N ALA A 59 9.11 3.84 3.24
CA ALA A 59 8.13 2.80 3.53
C ALA A 59 7.04 3.32 4.48
N MET A 60 7.40 4.12 5.49
CA MET A 60 6.44 4.76 6.40
C MET A 60 5.50 5.73 5.68
N ALA A 61 5.95 6.41 4.62
CA ALA A 61 5.14 7.36 3.85
C ALA A 61 4.10 6.67 2.93
N THR A 62 4.27 5.39 2.61
CA THR A 62 3.32 4.64 1.79
C THR A 62 1.95 4.52 2.45
N PRO A 63 0.84 4.33 1.69
CA PRO A 63 -0.46 4.02 2.26
C PRO A 63 -0.44 2.82 3.23
N THR A 64 0.35 1.79 2.89
CA THR A 64 0.54 0.59 3.70
C THR A 64 1.28 0.89 5.00
N GLY A 65 2.42 1.60 4.93
CA GLY A 65 3.21 2.00 6.10
C GLY A 65 2.41 2.85 7.08
N ARG A 66 1.64 3.82 6.57
CA ARG A 66 0.73 4.64 7.40
C ARG A 66 -0.39 3.82 8.04
N ARG A 67 -0.97 2.85 7.32
CA ARG A 67 -2.04 2.00 7.83
C ARG A 67 -1.56 1.09 8.96
N MET A 68 -0.32 0.62 8.88
CA MET A 68 0.29 -0.27 9.87
C MET A 68 0.95 0.46 11.04
N ALA A 69 0.98 1.81 11.02
CA ALA A 69 1.80 2.60 11.93
C ALA A 69 3.25 2.07 11.95
N LEU A 70 3.83 1.91 10.76
CA LEU A 70 5.22 1.50 10.62
C LEU A 70 6.11 2.53 11.31
N GLU A 71 6.99 2.05 12.17
CA GLU A 71 7.92 2.83 12.97
C GLU A 71 9.26 2.09 13.03
N LYS A 72 10.32 2.79 13.44
CA LYS A 72 11.61 2.16 13.69
C LYS A 72 11.57 1.38 15.01
N ALA A 73 11.86 0.09 14.97
CA ALA A 73 11.96 -0.75 16.17
C ALA A 73 13.31 -0.57 16.85
N HIS A 74 14.42 -0.83 16.13
CA HIS A 74 15.77 -0.61 16.61
C HIS A 74 16.75 -0.38 15.45
N ASP A 75 17.91 0.18 15.80
CA ASP A 75 19.09 0.18 14.94
C ASP A 75 19.61 -1.25 14.77
N GLU A 76 20.16 -1.61 13.60
CA GLU A 76 20.51 -2.98 13.15
C GLU A 76 19.37 -3.73 12.46
N ALA A 77 19.73 -4.80 11.75
CA ALA A 77 18.78 -5.68 11.09
C ALA A 77 17.89 -6.41 12.12
N CYS A 78 16.63 -6.66 11.76
CA CYS A 78 15.88 -7.78 12.29
C CYS A 78 16.53 -9.10 11.83
#